data_AF-A0A418N680-F1
#
_entry.id   AF-A0A418N680-F1
#
_cell.length_a   1.000
_cell.length_b   1.000
_cell.length_c   1.000
_cell.angle_alpha   90.00
_cell.angle_beta   90.00
_cell.angle_gamma   90.00
#
_symmetry.space_group_name_H-M   'P 1'
#
loop_
_entity.id
_entity.type
_entity.pdbx_description
1 polymer ?
#
loop_
_entity_poly.entity_id
_entity_poly.type
_entity_poly.pdbx_seq_one_letter_code
_entity_poly.pdbx_strand_id
1 'polypeptide(L)'
;MLGVGGKDNETIIKVFELSEEQQENLKNWSAELKVRNDLLRDKAQYLMKKNEESSPEVLITVSQEYKIILDSMKQNIRMMDKRLLGTFNEAQYERYTKLCNQMTLRPIYVNRSVDEN
;
A
#
# COMPACT_ATOMS: atom_id res chain seq x y z
N MET A 1 4.74 -5.53 3.78
CA MET A 1 4.11 -4.81 2.65
C MET A 1 5.06 -4.92 1.48
N LEU A 2 4.54 -5.09 0.27
CA LEU A 2 5.33 -5.10 -0.96
C LEU A 2 5.73 -3.68 -1.37
N GLY A 3 4.88 -2.69 -1.06
CA GLY A 3 5.16 -1.29 -1.39
C GLY A 3 4.74 -0.92 -2.81
N VAL A 4 3.65 -1.50 -3.31
CA VAL A 4 3.06 -1.14 -4.61
C VAL A 4 2.88 0.37 -4.72
N GLY A 5 3.33 0.96 -5.84
CA GLY A 5 3.26 2.40 -6.09
C GLY A 5 4.26 3.24 -5.29
N GLY A 6 5.20 2.58 -4.61
CA GLY A 6 6.40 3.19 -4.04
C GLY A 6 7.55 3.29 -5.04
N LYS A 7 8.77 3.46 -4.53
CA LYS A 7 9.99 3.54 -5.35
C LYS A 7 10.44 2.19 -5.92
N ASP A 8 9.84 1.10 -5.44
CA ASP A 8 10.38 -0.25 -5.60
C ASP A 8 9.67 -1.05 -6.69
N ASN A 9 8.86 -0.44 -7.56
CA ASN A 9 8.11 -1.16 -8.59
C ASN A 9 9.02 -2.01 -9.49
N GLU A 10 10.17 -1.50 -9.92
CA GLU A 10 11.13 -2.30 -10.71
C GLU A 10 11.71 -3.49 -9.93
N THR A 11 11.96 -3.30 -8.62
CA THR A 11 12.42 -4.37 -7.73
C THR A 11 11.35 -5.45 -7.59
N ILE A 12 10.09 -5.06 -7.40
CA ILE A 12 8.95 -5.99 -7.33
C ILE A 12 8.85 -6.82 -8.61
N ILE A 13 8.96 -6.18 -9.78
CA ILE A 13 8.92 -6.85 -11.08
C ILE A 13 10.01 -7.93 -11.19
N LYS A 14 11.25 -7.57 -10.82
CA LYS A 14 12.41 -8.46 -10.93
C LYS A 14 12.38 -9.60 -9.91
N VAL A 15 12.11 -9.30 -8.65
CA VAL A 15 12.16 -10.28 -7.54
C VAL A 15 11.05 -11.33 -7.69
N PHE A 16 9.87 -10.90 -8.11
CA PHE A 16 8.72 -11.80 -8.25
C PHE A 16 8.49 -12.27 -9.68
N GLU A 17 9.36 -11.91 -10.62
CA GLU A 17 9.29 -12.32 -12.03
C GLU A 17 7.87 -12.10 -12.59
N LEU A 18 7.38 -10.86 -12.49
CA LEU A 18 6.00 -10.56 -12.84
C LEU A 18 5.74 -10.74 -14.35
N SER A 19 4.61 -11.36 -14.71
CA SER A 19 4.14 -11.43 -16.10
C SER A 19 3.81 -10.04 -16.65
N GLU A 20 3.72 -9.90 -17.97
CA GLU A 20 3.33 -8.62 -18.61
C GLU A 20 2.00 -8.09 -18.08
N GLU A 21 1.00 -8.97 -17.91
CA GLU A 21 -0.30 -8.63 -17.32
C GLU A 21 -0.14 -8.13 -15.86
N GLN A 22 0.67 -8.81 -15.04
CA GLN A 22 0.93 -8.39 -13.67
C GLN A 22 1.68 -7.04 -13.60
N GLN A 23 2.56 -6.76 -14.57
CA GLN A 23 3.27 -5.49 -14.69
C GLN A 23 2.34 -4.34 -15.08
N GLU A 24 1.41 -4.58 -16.03
CA GLU A 24 0.39 -3.62 -16.40
C GLU A 24 -0.54 -3.31 -15.21
N ASN A 25 -0.99 -4.35 -14.50
CA ASN A 25 -1.76 -4.20 -13.27
C ASN A 25 -1.00 -3.41 -12.20
N LEU A 26 0.29 -3.69 -12.00
CA LEU A 26 1.16 -2.93 -11.08
C LEU A 26 1.22 -1.45 -11.45
N LYS A 27 1.37 -1.11 -12.74
CA LYS A 27 1.37 0.27 -13.22
C LYS A 27 0.04 0.97 -12.96
N ASN A 28 -1.08 0.30 -13.29
CA ASN A 28 -2.42 0.85 -13.12
C ASN A 28 -2.75 1.08 -11.64
N TRP A 29 -2.48 0.12 -10.76
CA TRP A 29 -2.70 0.26 -9.33
C TRP A 29 -1.76 1.28 -8.68
N SER A 30 -0.53 1.43 -9.19
CA SER A 30 0.38 2.50 -8.74
C SER A 30 -0.19 3.89 -9.07
N ALA A 31 -0.75 4.06 -10.27
CA ALA A 31 -1.42 5.30 -10.65
C ALA A 31 -2.68 5.56 -9.80
N GLU A 32 -3.51 4.53 -9.58
CA GLU A 32 -4.69 4.61 -8.70
C GLU A 32 -4.28 5.01 -7.27
N LEU A 33 -3.25 4.38 -6.72
CA LEU A 33 -2.74 4.68 -5.38
C LEU A 33 -2.25 6.12 -5.28
N LYS A 34 -1.54 6.61 -6.31
CA LYS A 34 -1.09 8.00 -6.36
C LYS A 34 -2.28 8.95 -6.28
N VAL A 35 -3.30 8.77 -7.12
CA VAL A 35 -4.50 9.64 -7.10
C VAL A 35 -5.19 9.62 -5.73
N ARG A 36 -5.41 8.43 -5.15
CA ARG A 36 -6.05 8.29 -3.84
C ARG A 36 -5.25 8.98 -2.73
N ASN A 37 -3.94 8.83 -2.73
CA ASN A 37 -3.07 9.38 -1.68
C ASN A 37 -2.76 10.85 -1.89
N ASP A 38 -2.78 11.37 -3.13
CA ASP A 38 -2.66 12.80 -3.41
C ASP A 38 -3.84 13.56 -2.80
N LEU A 39 -5.08 13.09 -2.98
CA LEU A 39 -6.26 13.67 -2.34
C LEU A 39 -6.16 13.70 -0.81
N LEU A 40 -5.68 12.61 -0.21
CA LEU A 40 -5.48 12.53 1.24
C LEU A 40 -4.36 13.46 1.71
N ARG A 41 -3.29 13.62 0.93
CA ARG A 41 -2.21 14.56 1.22
C ARG A 41 -2.71 16.00 1.22
N ASP A 42 -3.52 16.37 0.22
CA ASP A 42 -4.12 17.68 0.13
C ASP A 42 -5.04 17.96 1.32
N LYS A 43 -5.84 16.95 1.72
CA LYS A 43 -6.66 17.04 2.95
C LYS A 43 -5.81 17.24 4.20
N ALA A 44 -4.68 16.53 4.31
CA ALA A 44 -3.76 16.65 5.44
C ALA A 44 -3.11 18.05 5.50
N GLN A 45 -2.69 18.57 4.34
CA GLN A 45 -2.12 19.92 4.22
C GLN A 45 -3.16 20.99 4.56
N TYR A 46 -4.39 20.85 4.05
CA TYR A 46 -5.48 21.75 4.38
C TYR A 46 -5.81 21.74 5.88
N LEU A 47 -5.87 20.55 6.49
CA LEU A 47 -6.11 20.39 7.92
C LEU A 47 -5.05 21.12 8.76
N MET A 48 -3.76 20.97 8.41
CA MET A 48 -2.69 21.71 9.08
C MET A 48 -2.85 23.21 8.89
N LYS A 49 -3.00 23.66 7.65
CA LYS A 49 -3.11 25.08 7.30
C LYS A 49 -4.26 25.79 8.00
N LYS A 50 -5.43 25.14 8.07
CA LYS A 50 -6.62 25.68 8.73
C LYS A 50 -6.42 25.87 10.24
N ASN A 51 -5.51 25.12 10.87
CA ASN A 51 -5.34 25.10 12.32
C ASN A 51 -3.97 25.63 12.78
N GLU A 52 -3.23 26.35 11.94
CA GLU A 52 -1.86 26.83 12.27
C GLU A 52 -1.80 27.69 13.54
N GLU A 53 -2.81 28.53 13.77
CA GLU A 53 -2.90 29.43 14.94
C GLU A 53 -3.88 28.93 16.02
N SER A 54 -4.25 27.65 15.97
CA SER A 54 -5.19 27.07 16.94
C SER A 54 -4.54 26.88 18.30
N SER A 55 -5.38 26.85 19.36
CA SER A 55 -4.89 26.60 20.72
C SER A 55 -4.30 25.18 20.85
N PRO A 56 -3.43 24.94 21.85
CA PRO A 56 -2.87 23.61 22.10
C PRO A 56 -3.93 22.51 22.25
N GLU A 57 -5.06 22.80 22.87
CA GLU A 57 -6.17 21.85 23.07
C GLU A 57 -6.79 21.44 21.73
N VAL A 58 -6.95 22.39 20.81
CA VAL A 58 -7.45 22.11 19.45
C VAL A 58 -6.42 21.30 18.66
N LEU A 59 -5.13 21.61 18.79
CA LEU A 59 -4.06 20.90 18.10
C LEU A 59 -3.97 19.41 18.48
N ILE A 60 -4.41 19.03 19.70
CA ILE A 60 -4.54 17.61 20.07
C ILE A 60 -5.53 16.90 19.16
N THR A 61 -6.72 17.47 18.95
CA THR A 61 -7.74 16.91 18.05
C THR A 61 -7.24 16.87 16.60
N VAL A 62 -6.59 17.94 16.15
CA VAL A 62 -6.02 18.02 14.80
C VAL A 62 -4.97 16.91 14.59
N SER A 63 -4.15 16.59 15.60
CA SER A 63 -3.18 15.50 15.52
C SER A 63 -3.83 14.13 15.30
N GLN A 64 -4.99 13.89 15.94
CA GLN A 64 -5.75 12.66 15.80
C GLN A 64 -6.36 12.55 14.40
N GLU A 65 -6.95 13.63 13.90
CA GLU A 65 -7.49 13.70 12.53
C GLU A 65 -6.40 13.50 11.48
N TYR A 66 -5.24 14.13 11.66
CA TYR A 66 -4.08 13.96 10.79
C TYR A 66 -3.62 12.49 10.77
N LYS A 67 -3.54 11.85 11.95
CA LYS A 67 -3.21 10.43 12.05
C LYS A 67 -4.20 9.55 11.29
N ILE A 68 -5.50 9.81 11.37
CA ILE A 68 -6.52 9.08 10.61
C ILE A 68 -6.27 9.18 9.10
N ILE A 69 -5.87 10.35 8.60
CA ILE A 69 -5.51 10.55 7.19
C ILE A 69 -4.28 9.71 6.83
N LEU A 70 -3.24 9.72 7.66
CA LEU A 70 -2.03 8.90 7.44
C LEU A 70 -2.34 7.40 7.42
N ASP A 71 -3.16 6.95 8.35
CA ASP A 71 -3.55 5.54 8.45
C ASP A 71 -4.42 5.13 7.25
N SER A 72 -5.25 6.03 6.72
CA SER A 72 -6.00 5.81 5.48
C SER A 72 -5.07 5.64 4.27
N MET A 73 -4.00 6.44 4.16
CA MET A 73 -3.00 6.25 3.10
C MET A 73 -2.26 4.91 3.22
N LYS A 74 -1.93 4.48 4.44
CA LYS A 74 -1.35 3.14 4.69
C LYS A 74 -2.31 2.02 4.31
N GLN A 75 -3.60 2.19 4.57
CA GLN A 75 -4.62 1.22 4.16
C GLN A 75 -4.72 1.11 2.63
N ASN A 76 -4.64 2.22 1.90
CA ASN A 76 -4.59 2.20 0.44
C ASN A 76 -3.40 1.40 -0.09
N ILE A 77 -2.20 1.59 0.48
CA ILE A 77 -1.00 0.80 0.12
C ILE A 77 -1.26 -0.69 0.37
N ARG A 78 -1.74 -1.03 1.57
CA ARG A 78 -2.04 -2.43 1.93
C ARG A 78 -3.10 -3.05 1.01
N MET A 79 -4.07 -2.26 0.55
CA MET A 79 -5.07 -2.70 -0.41
C MET A 79 -4.44 -3.04 -1.76
N MET A 80 -3.54 -2.20 -2.28
CA MET A 80 -2.86 -2.47 -3.56
C MET A 80 -1.89 -3.66 -3.45
N ASP A 81 -1.15 -3.77 -2.36
CA ASP A 81 -0.32 -4.95 -2.07
C ASP A 81 -1.16 -6.23 -2.10
N LYS A 82 -2.35 -6.22 -1.49
CA LYS A 82 -3.27 -7.38 -1.51
C LYS A 82 -3.75 -7.71 -2.91
N ARG A 83 -4.10 -6.71 -3.73
CA ARG A 83 -4.52 -6.93 -5.12
C ARG A 83 -3.42 -7.60 -5.93
N LEU A 84 -2.19 -7.11 -5.81
CA LEU A 84 -1.04 -7.71 -6.48
C LEU A 84 -0.74 -9.12 -5.99
N LEU A 85 -0.73 -9.35 -4.67
CA LEU A 85 -0.55 -10.70 -4.13
C LEU A 85 -1.66 -11.68 -4.57
N GLY A 86 -2.85 -11.17 -4.86
CA GLY A 86 -3.97 -11.93 -5.40
C GLY A 86 -3.73 -12.41 -6.83
N THR A 87 -2.85 -11.78 -7.60
CA THR A 87 -2.50 -12.23 -8.95
C THR A 87 -1.28 -13.15 -8.99
N PHE A 88 -0.58 -13.30 -7.86
CA PHE A 88 0.61 -14.15 -7.79
C PHE A 88 0.25 -15.63 -7.93
N ASN A 89 0.95 -16.34 -8.80
CA ASN A 89 0.94 -17.79 -8.81
C ASN A 89 1.57 -18.37 -7.52
N GLU A 90 1.62 -19.71 -7.42
CA GLU A 90 2.14 -20.38 -6.23
C GLU A 90 3.62 -20.04 -5.97
N ALA A 91 4.49 -20.17 -6.98
CA ALA A 91 5.92 -19.91 -6.85
C ALA A 91 6.23 -18.44 -6.50
N GLN A 92 5.49 -17.48 -7.07
CA GLN A 92 5.63 -16.06 -6.76
C GLN A 92 5.26 -15.76 -5.29
N TYR A 93 4.21 -16.41 -4.79
CA TYR A 93 3.76 -16.19 -3.42
C TYR A 93 4.61 -16.92 -2.38
N GLU A 94 5.13 -18.10 -2.73
CA GLU A 94 6.11 -18.78 -1.90
C GLU A 94 7.37 -17.92 -1.74
N ARG A 95 7.84 -17.29 -2.83
CA ARG A 95 8.92 -16.29 -2.75
C ARG A 95 8.56 -15.12 -1.82
N TYR A 96 7.33 -14.61 -1.92
CA TYR A 96 6.85 -13.54 -1.04
C TYR A 96 6.84 -13.92 0.44
N THR A 97 6.32 -15.09 0.78
CA THR A 97 6.24 -15.55 2.17
C THR A 97 7.63 -15.85 2.73
N LYS A 98 8.52 -16.47 1.94
CA LYS A 98 9.93 -16.66 2.30
C LYS A 98 10.63 -15.34 2.61
N LEU A 99 10.47 -14.32 1.75
CA LEU A 99 11.04 -12.99 1.97
C LEU A 99 10.49 -12.35 3.25
N CYS A 100 9.18 -12.44 3.49
CA CYS A 100 8.58 -11.94 4.73
C CYS A 100 9.19 -12.60 5.96
N ASN A 101 9.34 -13.93 5.95
CA ASN A 101 9.91 -14.68 7.06
C ASN A 101 11.37 -14.31 7.32
N GLN A 102 12.19 -14.15 6.27
CA GLN A 102 13.58 -13.72 6.38
C GLN A 102 13.73 -12.34 7.02
N MET A 103 12.78 -11.43 6.74
CA MET A 103 12.76 -10.08 7.29
C MET A 103 11.95 -9.98 8.59
N THR A 104 11.55 -11.10 9.18
CA THR A 104 10.71 -11.14 10.40
C THR A 104 9.37 -10.38 10.27
N LEU A 105 8.89 -10.21 9.03
CA LEU A 105 7.63 -9.56 8.70
C LEU A 105 6.48 -10.57 8.70
N ARG A 106 5.29 -10.13 9.12
CA ARG A 106 4.07 -10.94 8.97
C ARG A 106 3.57 -10.88 7.52
N PRO A 107 3.45 -12.02 6.81
CA PRO A 107 2.89 -12.05 5.47
C PRO A 107 1.44 -11.55 5.43
N ILE A 108 1.05 -10.97 4.31
CA ILE A 108 -0.35 -10.67 4.01
C ILE A 108 -0.96 -11.90 3.36
N TYR A 109 -1.87 -12.56 4.07
CA TYR A 109 -2.63 -13.67 3.52
C TYR A 109 -3.75 -13.17 2.61
N VAL A 110 -3.78 -13.67 1.39
CA VAL A 110 -4.87 -13.46 0.42
C VAL A 110 -5.60 -14.78 0.22
N ASN A 111 -6.94 -14.72 0.14
CA ASN A 111 -7.74 -15.91 -0.12
C ASN A 111 -7.55 -16.27 -1.60
N ARG A 112 -6.77 -17.33 -1.84
CA ARG A 112 -6.57 -17.89 -3.16
C ARG A 112 -7.68 -18.92 -3.29
N SER A 113 -8.64 -18.70 -4.18
CA SER A 113 -9.44 -19.81 -4.69
C SER A 113 -8.44 -20.81 -5.24
N VAL A 114 -8.24 -21.89 -4.49
CA VAL A 114 -7.48 -23.04 -4.94
C VAL A 114 -8.30 -23.55 -6.13
N ASP A 115 -7.78 -23.44 -7.34
CA ASP A 115 -8.25 -24.30 -8.41
C ASP A 115 -7.84 -25.71 -7.99
N GLU A 116 -8.75 -26.37 -7.25
CA GLU A 116 -8.72 -27.81 -7.00
C GLU A 116 -8.97 -28.48 -8.35
N ASN A 117 -7.87 -28.80 -9.05
CA ASN A 117 -7.87 -29.80 -10.12
C ASN A 117 -7.72 -31.20 -9.54
#